data_AF-A0A0Q0WH19-F1
#
_entry.id   AF-A0A0Q0WH19-F1
#
_cell.length_a   1.000
_cell.length_b   1.000
_cell.length_c   1.000
_cell.angle_alpha   90.00
_cell.angle_beta   90.00
_cell.angle_gamma   90.00
#
_symmetry.space_group_name_H-M   'P 1'
#
loop_
_entity.id
_entity.type
_entity.pdbx_description
1 polymer ?
#
loop_
_entity_poly.entity_id
_entity_poly.type
_entity_poly.pdbx_seq_one_letter_code
_entity_poly.pdbx_strand_id
1 'polypeptide(L)'
;MGGSRNVNLAALTNLISNGKMVGALGIESLVALRKVGREPDVFFGAKESAVESAFHGVSSVIICVDEQVPNLMGRLEAEGLKYELVDLTAS
;
A
#
# COMPACT_ATOMS: atom_id res chain seq x y z
N MET A 1 5.02 19.29 -0.17
CA MET A 1 3.61 18.98 0.15
C MET A 1 2.87 18.68 -1.14
N GLY A 2 2.31 17.47 -1.26
CA GLY A 2 1.54 17.04 -2.42
C GLY A 2 2.10 15.81 -3.14
N GLY A 3 2.65 14.81 -2.42
CA GLY A 3 3.19 13.59 -3.03
C GLY A 3 2.16 12.88 -3.91
N SER A 4 0.88 12.92 -3.52
CA SER A 4 -0.22 12.36 -4.33
C SER A 4 -0.38 12.97 -5.72
N ARG A 5 0.19 14.16 -6.01
CA ARG A 5 0.15 14.78 -7.35
C ARG A 5 1.18 14.18 -8.30
N ASN A 6 2.23 13.55 -7.76
CA ASN A 6 3.31 12.95 -8.53
C ASN A 6 3.25 11.41 -8.47
N VAL A 7 2.05 10.83 -8.53
CA VAL A 7 1.85 9.38 -8.52
C VAL A 7 1.54 8.90 -9.94
N ASN A 8 2.25 7.86 -10.38
CA ASN A 8 1.92 7.13 -11.59
C ASN A 8 0.63 6.33 -11.39
N LEU A 9 -0.51 6.96 -11.68
CA LEU A 9 -1.83 6.38 -11.48
C LEU A 9 -2.07 5.12 -12.32
N ALA A 10 -1.47 5.03 -13.51
CA ALA A 10 -1.60 3.84 -14.36
C ALA A 10 -0.90 2.62 -13.72
N ALA A 11 0.32 2.82 -13.20
CA ALA A 11 1.03 1.77 -12.46
C ALA A 11 0.27 1.36 -11.19
N LEU A 12 -0.26 2.35 -10.45
CA LEU A 12 -1.09 2.08 -9.28
C LEU A 12 -2.31 1.22 -9.62
N THR A 13 -3.08 1.58 -10.66
CA THR A 13 -4.25 0.80 -11.11
C THR A 13 -3.90 -0.65 -11.44
N ASN A 14 -2.75 -0.89 -12.07
CA ASN A 14 -2.28 -2.23 -12.42
C ASN A 14 -1.86 -3.07 -11.20
N LEU A 15 -1.33 -2.44 -10.14
CA LEU A 15 -0.93 -3.16 -8.93
C LEU A 15 -2.12 -3.60 -8.08
N ILE A 16 -3.15 -2.76 -8.01
CA ILE A 16 -4.35 -2.98 -7.18
C ILE A 16 -5.46 -3.74 -7.91
N SER A 17 -5.25 -4.10 -9.18
CA SER A 17 -6.16 -4.97 -9.91
C SER A 17 -6.06 -6.41 -9.40
N ASN A 18 -7.09 -7.23 -9.69
CA ASN A 18 -7.18 -8.66 -9.32
C ASN A 18 -7.64 -8.97 -7.89
N GLY A 19 -8.41 -8.07 -7.25
CA GLY A 19 -9.14 -8.40 -6.02
C GLY A 19 -8.27 -8.66 -4.78
N LYS A 20 -7.00 -8.23 -4.81
CA LYS A 20 -6.13 -8.26 -3.64
C LYS A 20 -6.69 -7.36 -2.54
N MET A 21 -6.39 -7.69 -1.29
CA MET A 21 -6.64 -6.76 -0.19
C MET A 21 -5.75 -5.53 -0.38
N VAL A 22 -6.36 -4.35 -0.38
CA VAL A 22 -5.67 -3.07 -0.55
C VAL A 22 -5.77 -2.28 0.74
N GLY A 23 -4.63 -2.07 1.39
CA GLY A 23 -4.50 -1.19 2.54
C GLY A 23 -3.98 0.19 2.14
N ALA A 24 -4.36 1.21 2.89
CA ALA A 24 -3.81 2.56 2.73
C ALA A 24 -3.30 3.11 4.05
N LEU A 25 -2.06 3.56 4.03
CA LEU A 25 -1.36 4.08 5.20
C LEU A 25 -0.97 5.54 4.91
N GLY A 26 -1.72 6.46 5.52
CA GLY A 26 -1.59 7.90 5.31
C GLY A 26 -2.67 8.49 4.38
N ILE A 27 -3.00 9.77 4.59
CA ILE A 27 -4.06 10.46 3.85
C ILE A 27 -3.73 10.58 2.36
N GLU A 28 -2.47 10.82 2.01
CA GLU A 28 -2.07 10.94 0.60
C GLU A 28 -2.23 9.61 -0.16
N SER A 29 -1.93 8.48 0.50
CA SER A 29 -2.18 7.13 0.00
C SER A 29 -3.67 6.86 -0.28
N LEU A 30 -4.53 7.26 0.66
CA LEU A 30 -5.99 7.19 0.47
C LEU A 30 -6.44 8.04 -0.72
N VAL A 31 -5.93 9.26 -0.84
CA VAL A 31 -6.25 10.15 -1.97
C VAL A 31 -5.76 9.55 -3.29
N ALA A 32 -4.59 8.94 -3.34
CA ALA A 32 -4.06 8.28 -4.54
C ALA A 32 -4.95 7.10 -5.00
N LEU A 33 -5.40 6.27 -4.06
CA LEU A 33 -6.35 5.19 -4.37
C LEU A 33 -7.71 5.72 -4.87
N ARG A 34 -8.22 6.78 -4.25
CA ARG A 34 -9.47 7.42 -4.69
C ARG A 34 -9.38 8.00 -6.10
N LYS A 35 -8.21 8.52 -6.49
CA LYS A 35 -7.96 9.02 -7.86
C LYS A 35 -8.07 7.92 -8.92
N VAL A 36 -7.83 6.66 -8.56
CA VAL A 36 -8.01 5.49 -9.44
C VAL A 36 -9.33 4.76 -9.19
N GLY A 37 -10.26 5.39 -8.45
CA GLY A 37 -11.61 4.87 -8.23
C GLY A 37 -11.70 3.70 -7.25
N ARG A 38 -10.69 3.47 -6.40
CA ARG A 38 -10.68 2.39 -5.40
C ARG A 38 -10.67 2.98 -3.98
N GLU A 39 -11.60 2.56 -3.13
CA GLU A 39 -11.45 2.74 -1.68
C GLU A 39 -10.55 1.63 -1.12
N PRO A 40 -9.71 1.90 -0.10
CA PRO A 40 -8.98 0.85 0.57
C PRO A 40 -9.95 -0.07 1.33
N ASP A 41 -9.59 -1.34 1.43
CA ASP A 41 -10.28 -2.30 2.30
C ASP A 41 -9.95 -2.03 3.77
N VAL A 42 -8.74 -1.54 4.03
CA VAL A 42 -8.27 -1.20 5.37
C VAL A 42 -7.49 0.12 5.34
N PHE A 43 -7.92 1.09 6.14
CA PHE A 43 -7.19 2.35 6.33
C PHE A 43 -6.47 2.36 7.69
N PHE A 44 -7.21 2.18 8.77
CA PHE A 44 -6.63 1.99 10.10
C PHE A 44 -6.24 0.53 10.31
N GLY A 45 -5.01 0.28 10.75
CA GLY A 45 -4.48 -1.07 10.91
C GLY A 45 -4.04 -1.73 9.60
N ALA A 46 -3.86 -0.96 8.52
CA ALA A 46 -3.42 -1.50 7.22
C ALA A 46 -2.11 -2.31 7.32
N LYS A 47 -1.19 -1.87 8.18
CA LYS A 47 0.08 -2.56 8.46
C LYS A 47 -0.16 -3.93 9.09
N GLU A 48 -0.96 -4.00 10.14
CA GLU A 48 -1.32 -5.25 10.83
C GLU A 48 -2.11 -6.18 9.91
N SER A 49 -3.06 -5.63 9.14
CA SER A 49 -3.81 -6.41 8.15
C SER A 49 -2.93 -7.02 7.06
N ALA A 50 -1.82 -6.37 6.68
CA ALA A 50 -0.84 -6.94 5.74
C ALA A 50 -0.16 -8.18 6.33
N VAL A 51 0.25 -8.08 7.60
CA VAL A 51 0.87 -9.19 8.34
C VAL A 51 -0.10 -10.36 8.45
N GLU A 52 -1.33 -10.10 8.90
CA GLU A 52 -2.37 -11.13 9.02
C GLU A 52 -2.69 -11.76 7.66
N SER A 53 -2.80 -10.98 6.60
CA SER A 53 -3.06 -11.50 5.25
C SER A 53 -1.95 -12.46 4.81
N ALA A 54 -0.69 -12.09 5.05
CA ALA A 54 0.45 -12.93 4.70
C ALA A 54 0.47 -14.26 5.48
N PHE A 55 0.15 -14.24 6.78
CA PHE A 55 0.04 -15.46 7.59
C PHE A 55 -1.07 -16.41 7.11
N HIS A 56 -2.13 -15.86 6.51
CA HIS A 56 -3.21 -16.64 5.91
C HIS A 56 -2.99 -16.97 4.43
N GLY A 57 -1.80 -16.69 3.88
CA GLY A 57 -1.45 -16.98 2.48
C GLY A 57 -2.13 -16.06 1.45
N VAL A 58 -2.67 -14.93 1.88
CA VAL A 58 -3.33 -13.95 1.03
C VAL A 58 -2.36 -12.82 0.68
N SER A 59 -2.16 -12.57 -0.62
CA SER A 59 -1.38 -11.41 -1.06
C SER A 59 -2.16 -10.11 -0.85
N SER A 60 -1.49 -9.10 -0.30
CA SER A 60 -2.03 -7.75 -0.09
C SER A 60 -1.14 -6.69 -0.73
N VAL A 61 -1.73 -5.53 -1.02
CA VAL A 61 -1.02 -4.33 -1.49
C VAL A 61 -1.24 -3.22 -0.47
N ILE A 62 -0.16 -2.65 0.05
CA ILE A 62 -0.24 -1.50 0.97
C ILE A 62 0.30 -0.27 0.27
N ILE A 63 -0.56 0.72 0.07
CA ILE A 63 -0.15 2.03 -0.42
C ILE A 63 0.23 2.87 0.79
N CYS A 64 1.47 3.32 0.85
CA CYS A 64 1.97 4.14 1.96
C CYS A 64 2.75 5.34 1.45
N VAL A 65 2.83 6.38 2.28
CA VAL A 65 3.71 7.52 2.06
C VAL A 65 5.14 7.16 2.49
N ASP A 66 6.13 7.84 1.91
CA ASP A 66 7.56 7.55 2.13
C ASP A 66 7.94 7.51 3.61
N GLU A 67 7.38 8.39 4.44
CA GLU A 67 7.68 8.44 5.87
C GLU A 67 7.24 7.19 6.64
N GLN A 68 6.35 6.39 6.06
CA GLN A 68 5.79 5.18 6.67
C GLN A 68 6.42 3.90 6.14
N VAL A 69 7.17 3.98 5.04
CA VAL A 69 7.89 2.83 4.44
C VAL A 69 8.80 2.14 5.47
N PRO A 70 9.69 2.83 6.21
CA PRO A 70 10.56 2.16 7.18
C PRO A 70 9.79 1.44 8.28
N ASN A 71 8.66 2.02 8.72
CA ASN A 71 7.83 1.43 9.77
C ASN A 71 7.13 0.15 9.31
N LEU A 72 6.62 0.15 8.08
CA LEU A 72 5.95 -1.01 7.48
C LEU A 72 6.96 -2.14 7.20
N MET A 73 8.10 -1.82 6.56
CA MET A 73 9.15 -2.80 6.27
C MET A 73 9.66 -3.45 7.55
N GLY A 74 10.02 -2.67 8.57
CA GLY A 74 10.51 -3.21 9.83
C GLY A 74 9.50 -4.14 10.51
N ARG A 75 8.18 -3.89 10.34
CA ARG A 75 7.14 -4.79 10.85
C ARG A 75 7.08 -6.11 10.08
N LEU A 76 7.14 -6.07 8.74
CA LEU A 76 7.13 -7.26 7.90
C LEU A 76 8.38 -8.12 8.12
N GLU A 77 9.55 -7.47 8.23
CA GLU A 77 10.83 -8.12 8.51
C GLU A 77 10.87 -8.79 9.87
N ALA A 78 10.32 -8.15 10.91
CA ALA A 78 10.22 -8.73 12.24
C ALA A 78 9.41 -10.03 12.27
N GLU A 79 8.48 -10.21 11.32
CA GLU A 79 7.67 -11.42 11.14
C GLU A 79 8.24 -12.38 10.08
N GLY A 80 9.41 -12.06 9.50
CA GLY A 80 10.04 -12.87 8.46
C GLY A 80 9.26 -12.91 7.14
N LEU A 81 8.39 -11.92 6.91
CA LEU A 81 7.54 -11.86 5.73
C LEU A 81 8.28 -11.27 4.53
N LYS A 82 8.06 -11.88 3.36
CA LYS A 82 8.57 -11.38 2.09
C LYS A 82 7.72 -10.21 1.61
N TYR A 83 8.36 -9.21 1.03
CA TYR A 83 7.70 -8.06 0.43
C TYR A 83 8.45 -7.58 -0.81
N GLU A 84 7.75 -6.82 -1.65
CA GLU A 84 8.31 -6.08 -2.76
C GLU A 84 7.96 -4.60 -2.56
N LEU A 85 8.96 -3.72 -2.71
CA LEU A 85 8.75 -2.28 -2.67
C LEU A 85 8.68 -1.77 -4.11
N VAL A 86 7.59 -1.08 -4.43
CA VAL A 86 7.38 -0.48 -5.75
C VAL A 86 7.26 1.03 -5.57
N ASP A 87 8.16 1.78 -6.21
CA ASP A 87 8.09 3.23 -6.28
C ASP A 87 7.05 3.64 -7.34
N LEU A 88 6.08 4.45 -6.92
CA LEU A 88 5.00 4.95 -7.76
C LEU A 88 5.18 6.42 -8.15
N THR A 89 6.36 7.00 -7.90
CA THR A 89 6.67 8.38 -8.30
C THR A 89 6.60 8.52 -9.82
N ALA A 90 5.84 9.48 -10.32
CA ALA A 90 5.78 9.78 -11.75
C ALA A 90 7.10 10.39 -12.22
N SER A 91 7.63 9.85 -13.33
CA SER A 91 8.86 10.31 -14.00
C SER A 91 8.67 11.60 -14.79
#